data_AF-A0A0Q6X5R0-F1
#
_entry.id   AF-A0A0Q6X5R0-F1
#
_cell.length_a   1.000
_cell.length_b   1.000
_cell.length_c   1.000
_cell.angle_alpha   90.00
_cell.angle_beta   90.00
_cell.angle_gamma   90.00
#
_symmetry.space_group_name_H-M   'P 1'
#
loop_
_entity.id
_entity.type
_entity.pdbx_description
1 polymer ?
#
loop_
_entity_poly.entity_id
_entity_poly.type
_entity_poly.pdbx_seq_one_letter_code
_entity_poly.pdbx_strand_id
1 'polypeptide(L)'
;MGTKHDVLKEVADGNTPSRDVGNAISQRQGSVGGFVAMQAGSPEESKAVKLYANDIEPYVPGDVDGDAELTCSDVWAATASLGRRAGEAGVLRNADLDQVGVVDMRDVVVIWHLLPAGMQCR
;
A
#
# COMPACT_ATOMS: atom_id res chain seq x y z
N MET A 1 2.19 14.67 5.83
CA MET A 1 1.41 15.45 4.83
C MET A 1 2.20 15.38 3.53
N GLY A 2 1.91 14.39 2.68
CA GLY A 2 2.73 14.08 1.50
C GLY A 2 2.63 15.13 0.40
N THR A 3 3.71 15.30 -0.36
CA THR A 3 3.73 16.17 -1.54
C THR A 3 3.00 15.49 -2.68
N LYS A 4 2.22 16.27 -3.43
CA LYS A 4 1.46 15.80 -4.58
C LYS A 4 2.27 16.07 -5.84
N HIS A 5 2.53 15.02 -6.62
CA HIS A 5 3.23 15.09 -7.89
C HIS A 5 2.25 14.84 -9.04
N ASP A 6 2.37 15.65 -10.08
CA ASP A 6 1.68 15.37 -11.33
C ASP A 6 2.42 14.24 -12.06
N VAL A 7 1.72 13.14 -12.36
CA VAL A 7 2.28 12.09 -13.22
C VAL A 7 2.17 12.61 -14.64
N LEU A 8 3.23 13.29 -15.10
CA LEU A 8 3.25 14.03 -16.36
C LEU A 8 3.10 13.11 -17.59
N LYS A 9 1.85 12.90 -18.00
CA LYS A 9 1.40 13.05 -19.39
C LYS A 9 -0.11 13.27 -19.37
N GLU A 10 -0.55 14.53 -19.47
CA GLU A 10 -1.96 14.82 -19.74
C GLU A 10 -2.31 14.19 -21.11
N VAL A 11 -3.21 13.21 -21.10
CA VAL A 11 -3.72 12.62 -22.35
C VAL A 11 -4.95 13.44 -22.73
N ALA A 12 -4.84 14.21 -23.82
CA ALA A 12 -5.89 15.12 -24.27
C ALA A 12 -7.12 14.37 -24.82
N ASP A 13 -6.94 13.13 -25.28
CA ASP A 13 -7.95 12.25 -25.85
C ASP A 13 -7.72 10.78 -25.46
N GLY A 14 -8.79 9.97 -25.48
CA GLY A 14 -8.81 8.59 -24.96
C GLY A 14 -7.98 7.56 -25.74
N ASN A 15 -6.99 7.99 -26.54
CA ASN A 15 -6.12 7.11 -27.32
C ASN A 15 -4.75 6.97 -26.64
N THR A 16 -4.73 6.39 -25.44
CA THR A 16 -3.48 5.88 -24.86
C THR A 16 -3.07 4.61 -25.59
N PRO A 17 -1.88 4.54 -26.21
CA PRO A 17 -1.32 3.27 -26.66
C PRO A 17 -1.27 2.35 -25.45
N SER A 18 -2.00 1.24 -25.53
CA SER A 18 -1.94 0.20 -24.52
C SER A 18 -0.48 -0.25 -24.41
N ARG A 19 0.19 0.15 -23.31
CA ARG A 19 1.58 -0.18 -22.95
C ARG A 19 2.66 0.64 -23.68
N ASP A 20 2.75 1.92 -23.37
CA ASP A 20 4.07 2.56 -23.39
C ASP A 20 4.93 1.91 -22.30
N VAL A 21 6.06 1.33 -22.70
CA VAL A 21 7.02 0.60 -21.84
C VAL A 21 7.57 1.44 -20.67
N GLY A 22 7.28 2.74 -20.63
CA GLY A 22 7.63 3.68 -19.56
C GLY A 22 6.47 4.16 -18.69
N ASN A 23 5.24 3.66 -18.87
CA ASN A 23 4.03 4.17 -18.20
C ASN A 23 3.34 3.13 -17.29
N ALA A 24 4.12 2.23 -16.69
CA ALA A 24 3.57 1.22 -15.78
C ALA A 24 3.33 1.83 -14.39
N ILE A 25 2.08 2.18 -14.12
CA ILE A 25 1.57 2.50 -12.78
C ILE A 25 1.51 1.19 -11.99
N SER A 26 2.49 0.93 -11.13
CA SER A 26 2.54 -0.23 -10.24
C SER A 26 2.46 0.25 -8.79
N GLN A 27 1.36 -0.05 -8.09
CA GLN A 27 1.33 0.06 -6.63
C GLN A 27 1.86 -1.25 -6.03
N ARG A 28 2.83 -1.15 -5.10
CA ARG A 28 3.15 -2.26 -4.20
C ARG A 28 2.09 -2.27 -3.09
N GLN A 29 1.59 -3.46 -2.74
CA GLN A 29 0.60 -3.59 -1.67
C GLN A 29 1.18 -3.10 -0.34
N GLY A 30 0.36 -2.40 0.46
CA GLY A 30 0.75 -1.85 1.77
C GLY A 30 1.39 -0.45 1.74
N SER A 31 1.68 0.12 0.56
CA SER A 31 2.09 1.53 0.45
C SER A 31 0.94 2.47 0.82
N VAL A 32 1.15 3.34 1.81
CA VAL A 32 0.23 4.44 2.11
C VAL A 32 0.58 5.61 1.19
N GLY A 33 -0.04 5.61 0.01
CA GLY A 33 0.26 6.55 -1.08
C GLY A 33 -0.44 6.08 -2.35
N GLY A 34 -1.67 6.55 -2.56
CA GLY A 34 -2.52 6.10 -3.66
C GLY A 34 -2.35 6.94 -4.93
N PHE A 35 -2.57 6.31 -6.08
CA PHE A 35 -2.92 7.02 -7.31
C PHE A 35 -4.36 7.51 -7.17
N VAL A 36 -4.57 8.82 -7.27
CA VAL A 36 -5.92 9.39 -7.34
C VAL A 36 -6.19 9.73 -8.80
N ALA A 37 -7.22 9.10 -9.36
CA ALA A 37 -7.76 9.46 -10.67
C ALA A 37 -8.94 10.42 -10.47
N MET A 38 -8.87 11.62 -11.04
CA MET A 38 -10.00 12.54 -11.10
C MET A 38 -10.34 12.84 -12.55
N GLN A 39 -11.63 13.06 -12.84
CA GLN A 39 -12.05 13.52 -14.16
C GLN A 39 -11.41 14.89 -14.44
N ALA A 40 -10.69 14.99 -15.55
CA ALA A 40 -10.11 16.25 -15.99
C ALA A 40 -11.19 17.07 -16.72
N GLY A 41 -11.07 18.39 -16.71
CA GLY A 41 -11.79 19.21 -17.68
C GLY A 41 -11.17 19.01 -19.07
N SER A 42 -11.96 18.57 -20.05
CA SER A 42 -11.55 18.45 -21.46
C SER A 42 -12.64 18.99 -22.40
N PRO A 43 -12.29 19.39 -23.64
CA PRO A 43 -13.27 19.80 -24.65
C PRO A 43 -14.27 18.69 -25.02
N GLU A 44 -13.88 17.43 -24.85
CA GLU A 44 -14.76 16.27 -24.98
C GLU A 44 -15.07 15.71 -23.59
N GLU A 45 -16.34 15.75 -23.21
CA GLU A 45 -16.81 15.30 -21.90
C GLU A 45 -16.43 13.84 -21.63
N SER A 46 -15.98 13.55 -20.40
CA SER A 46 -15.71 12.18 -19.89
C SER A 46 -14.54 11.41 -20.53
N LYS A 47 -13.66 12.05 -21.32
CA LYS A 47 -12.53 11.36 -21.96
C LYS A 47 -11.16 11.62 -21.35
N ALA A 48 -11.04 12.58 -20.44
CA ALA A 48 -9.76 12.93 -19.82
C ALA A 48 -9.74 12.63 -18.32
N VAL A 49 -8.63 12.06 -17.86
CA VAL A 49 -8.38 11.68 -16.46
C VAL A 49 -7.07 12.34 -16.02
N LYS A 50 -7.10 13.06 -14.89
CA LYS A 50 -5.88 13.50 -14.20
C LYS A 50 -5.47 12.44 -13.19
N LEU A 51 -4.23 11.99 -13.30
CA LEU A 51 -3.61 11.05 -12.38
C LEU A 51 -2.65 11.81 -11.48
N TYR A 52 -2.88 11.70 -10.18
CA TYR A 52 -1.99 12.26 -9.18
C TYR A 52 -1.24 11.13 -8.49
N ALA A 53 0.08 11.26 -8.39
CA ALA A 53 0.90 10.45 -7.50
C ALA A 53 1.16 11.26 -6.24
N ASN A 54 0.91 10.66 -5.08
CA ASN A 54 1.37 11.23 -3.82
C ASN A 54 2.74 10.64 -3.50
N ASP A 55 3.57 11.37 -2.75
CA ASP A 55 4.75 10.77 -2.12
C ASP A 55 4.34 9.46 -1.46
N ILE A 56 5.02 8.38 -1.86
CA ILE A 56 4.82 7.07 -1.27
C ILE A 56 5.65 7.08 0.01
N GLU A 57 4.98 7.02 1.16
CA GLU A 57 5.69 6.72 2.41
C GLU A 57 6.39 5.36 2.23
N PRO A 58 7.67 5.24 2.61
CA PRO A 58 8.42 4.00 2.38
C PRO A 58 7.66 2.84 3.00
N TYR A 59 7.17 1.95 2.13
CA TYR A 59 6.52 0.74 2.58
C TYR A 59 7.59 -0.18 3.17
N VAL A 60 7.50 -0.42 4.48
CA VAL A 60 8.31 -1.39 5.18
C VAL A 60 7.50 -2.69 5.28
N PRO A 61 7.86 -3.75 4.53
CA PRO A 61 7.15 -5.02 4.64
C PRO A 61 7.20 -5.54 6.08
N GLY A 62 6.03 -5.82 6.66
CA GLY A 62 5.92 -6.27 8.03
C GLY A 62 5.71 -5.17 9.07
N ASP A 63 5.68 -3.89 8.67
CA ASP A 63 5.24 -2.78 9.53
C ASP A 63 3.70 -2.86 9.72
N VAL A 64 3.31 -3.32 10.91
CA VAL A 64 1.94 -3.60 11.30
C VAL A 64 1.37 -2.50 12.18
N ASP A 65 2.18 -1.73 12.90
CA ASP A 65 1.68 -0.61 13.69
C ASP A 65 1.68 0.74 12.94
N GLY A 66 2.33 0.79 11.78
CA GLY A 66 2.33 1.92 10.85
C GLY A 66 3.32 3.02 11.23
N ASP A 67 4.36 2.72 12.02
CA ASP A 67 5.36 3.69 12.46
C ASP A 67 6.53 3.89 11.49
N ALA A 68 6.50 3.20 10.34
CA ALA A 68 7.52 3.19 9.30
C ALA A 68 8.86 2.54 9.72
N GLU A 69 8.86 1.77 10.80
CA GLU A 69 9.96 0.90 11.20
C GLU A 69 9.49 -0.57 11.23
N LEU A 70 10.43 -1.51 11.13
CA LEU A 70 10.14 -2.92 11.38
C LEU A 70 10.82 -3.34 12.67
N THR A 71 10.02 -3.42 13.72
CA THR A 71 10.47 -3.70 15.07
C THR A 71 9.65 -4.81 15.70
N CYS A 72 9.92 -5.09 16.97
CA CYS A 72 9.12 -6.03 17.70
C CYS A 72 7.69 -5.52 17.97
N SER A 73 7.46 -4.19 17.95
CA SER A 73 6.12 -3.58 18.04
C SER A 73 5.16 -4.15 17.00
N ASP A 74 5.65 -4.39 15.79
CA ASP A 74 4.89 -5.01 14.71
C ASP A 74 4.51 -6.45 14.99
N VAL A 75 5.43 -7.21 15.58
CA VAL A 75 5.17 -8.60 16.00
C VAL A 75 4.06 -8.62 17.04
N TRP A 76 4.11 -7.74 18.04
CA TRP A 76 3.07 -7.65 19.07
C TRP A 76 1.73 -7.15 18.49
N ALA A 77 1.76 -6.19 17.57
CA ALA A 77 0.58 -5.67 16.89
C ALA A 77 -0.11 -6.76 16.05
N ALA A 78 0.66 -7.53 15.28
CA ALA A 78 0.16 -8.67 14.52
C ALA A 78 -0.40 -9.76 15.43
N THR A 79 0.32 -10.10 16.50
CA THR A 79 -0.13 -11.05 17.51
C THR A 79 -1.46 -10.62 18.15
N ALA A 80 -1.63 -9.33 18.41
CA ALA A 80 -2.88 -8.78 18.95
C ALA A 80 -4.06 -8.86 17.97
N SER A 81 -3.81 -9.10 16.68
CA SER A 81 -4.82 -9.27 15.63
C SER A 81 -5.09 -10.74 15.26
N LEU A 82 -4.37 -11.70 15.85
CA LEU A 82 -4.54 -13.13 15.57
C LEU A 82 -6.00 -13.60 15.70
N GLY A 83 -6.43 -14.38 14.71
CA GLY A 83 -7.78 -14.94 14.61
C GLY A 83 -8.84 -13.96 14.13
N ARG A 84 -8.53 -12.66 14.01
CA ARG A 84 -9.47 -11.67 13.47
C ARG A 84 -9.58 -11.78 11.96
N ARG A 85 -10.77 -11.47 11.46
CA ARG A 85 -11.08 -11.45 10.02
C ARG A 85 -11.22 -10.04 9.48
N ALA A 86 -11.00 -9.90 8.18
CA ALA A 86 -11.23 -8.65 7.48
C ALA A 86 -12.66 -8.12 7.74
N GLY A 87 -12.75 -6.89 8.27
CA GLY A 87 -14.02 -6.23 8.60
C GLY A 87 -14.45 -6.33 10.06
N GLU A 88 -13.79 -7.15 10.88
CA GLU A 88 -14.02 -7.18 12.31
C GLU A 88 -13.42 -5.95 13.01
N ALA A 89 -14.06 -5.47 14.08
CA ALA A 89 -13.55 -4.35 14.85
C ALA A 89 -12.17 -4.70 15.45
N GLY A 90 -11.20 -3.81 15.25
CA GLY A 90 -9.84 -3.98 15.77
C GLY A 90 -8.93 -4.87 14.93
N VAL A 91 -9.34 -5.34 13.74
CA VAL A 91 -8.40 -6.02 12.83
C VAL A 91 -7.38 -5.03 12.27
N LEU A 92 -6.09 -5.31 12.45
CA LEU A 92 -5.01 -4.63 11.74
C LEU A 92 -4.86 -5.30 10.37
N ARG A 93 -5.33 -4.63 9.31
CA ARG A 93 -5.32 -5.23 7.95
C ARG A 93 -3.92 -5.46 7.40
N ASN A 94 -2.95 -4.66 7.84
CA ASN A 94 -1.54 -4.83 7.53
C ASN A 94 -0.92 -6.05 8.24
N ALA A 95 -1.61 -6.67 9.21
CA ALA A 95 -1.18 -7.93 9.83
C ALA A 95 -1.53 -9.18 9.00
N ASP A 96 -2.39 -9.08 7.99
CA ASP A 96 -2.73 -10.19 7.06
C ASP A 96 -1.82 -10.07 5.82
N LEU A 97 -0.65 -10.69 5.89
CA LEU A 97 0.41 -10.52 4.90
C LEU A 97 0.18 -11.37 3.64
N ASP A 98 -0.45 -12.53 3.77
CA ASP A 98 -0.82 -13.39 2.64
C ASP A 98 -2.20 -13.05 2.04
N GLN A 99 -2.96 -12.16 2.68
CA GLN A 99 -4.22 -11.56 2.23
C GLN A 99 -5.34 -12.58 2.01
N VAL A 100 -5.36 -13.62 2.82
CA VAL A 100 -6.43 -14.62 2.78
C VAL A 100 -7.66 -14.21 3.61
N GLY A 101 -7.63 -13.01 4.21
CA GLY A 101 -8.76 -12.39 4.91
C GLY A 101 -8.84 -12.75 6.39
N VAL A 102 -7.83 -13.43 6.93
CA VAL A 102 -7.70 -13.78 8.35
C VAL A 102 -6.24 -13.61 8.76
N VAL A 103 -6.01 -12.99 9.91
CA VAL A 103 -4.67 -12.91 10.51
C VAL A 103 -4.41 -14.19 11.28
N ASP A 104 -3.39 -14.95 10.90
CA ASP A 104 -2.99 -16.15 11.63
C ASP A 104 -1.47 -16.23 11.89
N MET A 105 -1.02 -17.33 12.49
CA MET A 105 0.39 -17.48 12.87
C MET A 105 1.35 -17.49 11.67
N ARG A 106 0.88 -17.79 10.46
CA ARG A 106 1.70 -17.72 9.24
C ARG A 106 2.12 -16.28 8.98
N ASP A 107 1.23 -15.32 9.18
CA ASP A 107 1.55 -13.90 9.06
C ASP A 107 2.58 -13.46 10.10
N VAL A 108 2.36 -13.83 11.38
CA VAL A 108 3.28 -13.49 12.47
C VAL A 108 4.67 -14.08 12.25
N VAL A 109 4.76 -15.32 11.76
CA VAL A 109 6.03 -15.97 11.43
C VAL A 109 6.76 -15.23 10.31
N VAL A 110 6.04 -14.74 9.29
CA VAL A 110 6.65 -13.95 8.21
C VAL A 110 7.23 -12.64 8.77
N ILE A 111 6.50 -11.91 9.61
CA ILE A 111 7.00 -10.67 10.24
C ILE A 111 8.28 -10.95 11.04
N TRP A 112 8.30 -12.02 11.82
CA TRP A 112 9.49 -12.47 12.56
C TRP A 112 10.72 -12.69 11.67
N HIS A 113 10.54 -13.22 10.47
CA HIS A 113 11.64 -13.46 9.52
C HIS A 113 12.11 -12.19 8.81
N LEU A 114 11.27 -11.16 8.78
CA LEU A 114 11.60 -9.87 8.18
C LEU A 114 12.37 -8.96 9.14
N LEU A 115 12.29 -9.22 10.46
CA LEU A 115 12.96 -8.41 11.47
C LEU A 115 14.45 -8.20 11.16
N PRO A 116 15.01 -7.01 11.46
CA PRO A 116 16.44 -6.76 11.32
C PRO A 116 17.30 -7.80 12.03
N ALA A 117 18.42 -8.18 11.40
CA ALA A 117 19.32 -9.20 11.94
C ALA A 117 19.78 -8.85 13.37
N GLY A 118 19.66 -9.82 14.29
CA GLY A 118 20.03 -9.64 15.70
C GLY A 118 18.91 -9.07 16.57
N MET A 119 17.79 -8.65 15.99
CA MET A 119 16.60 -8.26 16.75
C MET A 119 15.92 -9.51 17.35
N GLN A 120 15.62 -9.47 18.65
CA GLN A 120 14.94 -10.54 19.36
C GLN A 120 13.81 -9.95 20.21
N CYS A 121 12.57 -10.30 19.90
CA CYS A 121 11.43 -9.92 20.71
C CYS A 121 11.30 -10.88 21.90
N ARG A 122 11.07 -10.34 23.09
CA ARG A 122 10.99 -11.09 24.36
C ARG A 122 9.70 -10.76 25.08
#